data_AF-A0A4Q3R6Y4-F1
#
_entry.id   AF-A0A4Q3R6Y4-F1
#
_cell.length_a   1.000
_cell.length_b   1.000
_cell.length_c   1.000
_cell.angle_alpha   90.00
_cell.angle_beta   90.00
_cell.angle_gamma   90.00
#
_symmetry.space_group_name_H-M   'P 1'
#
loop_
_entity.id
_entity.type
_entity.pdbx_description
1 polymer ?
#
loop_
_entity_poly.entity_id
_entity_poly.type
_entity_poly.pdbx_seq_one_letter_code
_entity_poly.pdbx_strand_id
1 'polypeptide(L)'
;FQGVGLPANGQEGDAELDKKVRTLLVELDDFMNDDFNTAKVLANLFEMAPVINGIKGGQVKADAISTASYTLLNETFKTYLEDILGLQPLQQNNDSKLDTVLQLVIEMRKEAKARKDYAASDKIRDMLAASGILLKDEKGGEMSYSID
;
A
#
# COMPACT_ATOMS: atom_id res chain seq x y z
N PHE A 1 2.07 6.53 -3.43
CA PHE A 1 2.80 7.55 -2.64
C PHE A 1 2.39 9.00 -2.94
N GLN A 2 1.55 9.29 -3.95
CA GLN A 2 1.02 10.65 -4.16
C GLN A 2 -0.03 10.97 -3.09
N GLY A 3 0.25 11.94 -2.20
CA GLY A 3 -0.72 12.42 -1.20
C GLY A 3 -0.15 12.82 0.15
N VAL A 4 1.14 12.59 0.42
CA VAL A 4 1.79 13.09 1.65
C VAL A 4 2.30 14.50 1.37
N GLY A 5 1.78 15.49 2.11
CA GLY A 5 2.18 16.89 1.97
C GLY A 5 3.67 17.07 2.24
N LEU A 6 4.35 17.79 1.33
CA LEU A 6 5.76 18.18 1.50
C LEU A 6 5.89 19.07 2.74
N PRO A 7 6.88 18.82 3.63
CA PRO A 7 7.10 19.69 4.78
C PRO A 7 7.60 21.07 4.32
N ALA A 8 7.01 22.11 4.90
CA ALA A 8 7.39 23.50 4.65
C ALA A 8 8.79 23.77 5.21
N ASN A 9 9.61 24.48 4.45
CA ASN A 9 10.99 24.85 4.79
C ASN A 9 11.13 25.35 6.24
N GLY A 10 12.03 24.72 7.00
CA GLY A 10 12.78 25.41 8.06
C GLY A 10 12.41 25.14 9.51
N GLN A 11 11.78 24.02 9.86
CA GLN A 11 11.79 23.53 11.25
C GLN A 11 12.55 22.20 11.32
N GLU A 12 13.50 22.13 12.25
CA GLU A 12 14.28 20.93 12.53
C GLU A 12 13.32 19.79 12.85
N GLY A 13 13.16 18.89 11.87
CA GLY A 13 12.58 17.58 12.10
C GLY A 13 13.39 16.82 13.15
N ASP A 14 12.95 15.61 13.47
CA ASP A 14 13.71 14.72 14.33
C ASP A 14 15.06 14.41 13.66
N ALA A 15 16.12 15.10 14.10
CA ALA A 15 17.44 15.03 13.49
C ALA A 15 18.06 13.63 13.62
N GLU A 16 17.70 12.87 14.66
CA GLU A 16 18.13 11.48 14.79
C GLU A 16 17.41 10.61 13.78
N LEU A 17 16.11 10.80 13.60
CA LEU A 17 15.33 10.08 12.59
C LEU A 17 15.81 10.40 11.17
N ASP A 18 16.01 11.68 10.84
CA ASP A 18 16.49 12.10 9.51
C ASP A 18 17.87 11.50 9.21
N LYS A 19 18.78 11.54 10.19
CA LYS A 19 20.09 10.91 10.06
C LYS A 19 19.97 9.40 9.86
N LYS A 20 19.14 8.73 10.66
CA LYS A 20 18.89 7.28 10.55
C LYS A 20 18.37 6.92 9.17
N VAL A 21 17.39 7.67 8.65
CA VAL A 21 16.83 7.45 7.32
C VAL A 21 17.92 7.57 6.26
N ARG A 22 18.73 8.63 6.30
CA ARG A 22 19.83 8.83 5.35
C ARG A 22 20.85 7.70 5.40
N THR A 23 21.26 7.25 6.59
CA THR A 23 22.20 6.14 6.76
C THR A 23 21.66 4.87 6.11
N LEU A 24 20.43 4.49 6.45
CA LEU A 24 19.81 3.27 5.91
C LEU A 24 19.70 3.28 4.39
N LEU A 25 19.47 4.45 3.78
CA LEU A 25 19.38 4.63 2.32
C LEU A 25 20.73 4.51 1.63
N VAL A 26 21.80 5.09 2.19
CA VAL A 26 23.17 4.99 1.65
C VAL A 26 23.67 3.55 1.74
N GLU A 27 23.40 2.87 2.84
CA GLU A 27 23.81 1.49 3.06
C GLU A 27 23.19 0.51 2.04
N LEU A 28 22.07 0.85 1.38
CA LEU A 28 21.51 0.02 0.31
C LEU A 28 22.51 -0.12 -0.86
N ASP A 29 23.13 0.99 -1.27
CA ASP A 29 24.13 1.00 -2.33
C ASP A 29 25.42 0.30 -1.86
N ASP A 30 25.86 0.54 -0.63
CA ASP A 30 27.04 -0.13 -0.08
C ASP A 30 26.87 -1.65 -0.08
N PHE A 31 25.70 -2.15 0.35
CA PHE A 31 25.42 -3.58 0.39
C PHE A 31 25.16 -4.18 -0.99
N MET A 32 24.56 -3.43 -1.92
CA MET A 32 24.37 -3.91 -3.29
C MET A 32 25.69 -4.01 -4.04
N ASN A 33 26.61 -3.07 -3.81
CA ASN A 33 27.96 -3.09 -4.40
C ASN A 33 28.90 -4.08 -3.70
N ASP A 34 28.61 -4.50 -2.47
CA ASP A 34 29.29 -5.58 -1.75
C ASP A 34 28.68 -6.94 -2.13
N ASP A 35 29.15 -7.52 -3.25
CA ASP A 35 28.77 -8.86 -3.73
C ASP A 35 27.26 -9.11 -3.81
N PHE A 36 26.49 -8.09 -4.22
CA PHE A 36 25.02 -8.14 -4.33
C PHE A 36 24.35 -8.68 -3.05
N ASN A 37 24.74 -8.14 -1.88
CA ASN A 37 24.24 -8.60 -0.58
C ASN A 37 22.77 -8.20 -0.33
N THR A 38 21.86 -8.86 -1.05
CA THR A 38 20.42 -8.62 -0.99
C THR A 38 19.83 -8.87 0.40
N ALA A 39 20.44 -9.74 1.22
CA ALA A 39 19.99 -10.00 2.58
C ALA A 39 20.08 -8.74 3.46
N LYS A 40 21.20 -8.00 3.39
CA LYS A 40 21.36 -6.75 4.13
C LYS A 40 20.51 -5.62 3.53
N VAL A 41 20.40 -5.56 2.20
CA VAL A 41 19.51 -4.61 1.51
C VAL A 41 18.07 -4.77 1.98
N LEU A 42 17.56 -6.02 2.00
CA LEU A 42 16.22 -6.32 2.51
C LEU A 42 16.08 -5.96 3.98
N ALA A 43 17.08 -6.22 4.83
CA ALA A 43 17.05 -5.84 6.23
C ALA A 43 16.85 -4.32 6.42
N ASN A 44 17.58 -3.49 5.66
CA ASN A 44 17.43 -2.04 5.70
C ASN A 44 16.07 -1.57 5.18
N LEU A 45 15.57 -2.18 4.10
CA LEU A 45 14.23 -1.89 3.58
C LEU A 45 13.13 -2.22 4.60
N PHE A 46 13.26 -3.35 5.33
CA PHE A 46 12.33 -3.72 6.40
C PHE A 46 12.44 -2.79 7.60
N GLU A 47 13.64 -2.33 7.97
CA GLU A 47 13.83 -1.37 9.05
C GLU A 47 13.21 0.00 8.73
N MET A 48 13.15 0.37 7.45
CA MET A 48 12.49 1.60 7.01
C MET A 48 10.96 1.50 7.00
N ALA A 49 10.39 0.30 6.82
CA ALA A 49 8.95 0.13 6.66
C ALA A 49 8.11 0.69 7.85
N PRO A 50 8.49 0.50 9.14
CA PRO A 50 7.84 1.15 10.26
C PRO A 50 7.88 2.69 10.21
N VAL A 51 8.98 3.28 9.72
CA VAL A 51 9.12 4.74 9.61
C VAL A 51 8.16 5.27 8.54
N ILE A 52 8.12 4.64 7.37
CA ILE A 52 7.20 4.98 6.27
C ILE A 52 5.75 4.86 6.74
N ASN A 53 5.42 3.75 7.39
CA ASN A 53 4.06 3.51 7.91
C ASN A 53 3.69 4.50 9.01
N GLY A 54 4.64 4.86 9.88
CA GLY A 54 4.45 5.86 10.93
C GLY A 54 4.16 7.25 10.36
N ILE A 55 4.89 7.67 9.32
CA ILE A 55 4.64 8.95 8.62
C ILE A 55 3.27 8.93 7.94
N LYS A 56 2.96 7.85 7.20
CA LYS A 56 1.67 7.68 6.52
C LYS A 56 0.49 7.65 7.51
N GLY A 57 0.68 7.01 8.66
CA GLY A 57 -0.32 6.87 9.71
C GLY A 57 -0.45 8.09 10.63
N GLY A 58 0.35 9.14 10.42
CA GLY A 58 0.36 10.35 11.26
C GLY A 58 0.93 10.14 12.67
N GLN A 59 1.55 8.99 12.94
CA GLN A 59 2.24 8.70 14.20
C GLN A 59 3.60 9.41 14.26
N VAL A 60 4.23 9.55 13.10
CA VAL A 60 5.43 10.36 12.88
C VAL A 60 4.99 11.60 12.11
N LYS A 61 5.43 12.78 12.53
CA LYS A 61 5.07 14.02 11.83
C LYS A 61 5.72 14.03 10.43
N ALA A 62 5.03 14.60 9.45
CA ALA A 62 5.53 14.66 8.08
C ALA A 62 6.80 15.53 7.93
N ASP A 63 7.00 16.48 8.85
CA ASP A 63 8.20 17.32 8.97
C ASP A 63 9.29 16.69 9.85
N ALA A 64 9.10 15.45 10.36
CA ALA A 64 10.09 14.77 11.16
C ALA A 64 11.35 14.39 10.37
N ILE A 65 11.27 14.33 9.03
CA ILE A 65 12.42 14.20 8.14
C ILE A 65 12.46 15.38 7.19
N SER A 66 13.68 15.76 6.79
CA SER A 66 13.89 16.83 5.83
C SER A 66 13.29 16.50 4.46
N THR A 67 12.90 17.53 3.72
CA THR A 67 12.39 17.38 2.35
C THR A 67 13.37 16.63 1.46
N ALA A 68 14.68 16.87 1.64
CA ALA A 68 15.72 16.16 0.90
C ALA A 68 15.74 14.66 1.21
N SER A 69 15.64 14.27 2.49
CA SER A 69 15.56 12.85 2.89
C SER A 69 14.28 12.19 2.39
N TYR A 70 13.17 12.91 2.39
CA TYR A 70 11.91 12.41 1.85
C TYR A 70 11.99 12.14 0.35
N THR A 71 12.57 13.06 -0.43
CA THR A 71 12.78 12.87 -1.87
C THR A 71 13.68 11.68 -2.14
N LEU A 72 14.83 11.61 -1.44
CA LEU A 72 15.76 10.50 -1.55
C LEU A 72 15.09 9.16 -1.22
N LEU A 73 14.36 9.10 -0.11
CA LEU A 73 13.61 7.91 0.32
C LEU A 73 12.69 7.40 -0.79
N ASN A 74 11.90 8.28 -1.41
CA ASN A 74 10.94 7.89 -2.44
C ASN A 74 11.62 7.39 -3.73
N GLU A 75 12.69 8.07 -4.16
CA GLU A 75 13.46 7.69 -5.35
C GLU A 75 14.19 6.35 -5.13
N THR A 76 14.87 6.20 -3.99
CA THR A 76 15.61 4.98 -3.64
C THR A 76 14.66 3.80 -3.47
N PHE A 77 13.53 3.95 -2.78
CA PHE A 77 12.57 2.86 -2.62
C PHE A 77 12.00 2.38 -3.94
N LYS A 78 11.66 3.30 -4.84
CA LYS A 78 11.20 2.95 -6.17
C LYS A 78 12.26 2.16 -6.93
N THR A 79 13.49 2.69 -6.98
CA THR A 79 14.61 2.05 -7.68
C THR A 79 14.89 0.65 -7.15
N TYR A 80 14.99 0.49 -5.82
CA TYR A 80 15.33 -0.79 -5.22
C TYR A 80 14.19 -1.81 -5.31
N LEU A 81 12.96 -1.42 -5.03
CA LEU A 81 11.84 -2.36 -5.05
C LEU A 81 11.42 -2.71 -6.48
N GLU A 82 11.26 -1.74 -7.36
CA GLU A 82 10.72 -1.94 -8.71
C GLU A 82 11.82 -2.29 -9.73
N ASP A 83 12.89 -1.49 -9.80
CA ASP A 83 13.87 -1.60 -10.89
C ASP A 83 14.96 -2.66 -10.62
N ILE A 84 15.42 -2.77 -9.36
CA ILE A 84 16.48 -3.73 -8.99
C ILE A 84 15.91 -5.08 -8.56
N LEU A 85 15.03 -5.09 -7.55
CA LEU A 85 14.44 -6.33 -7.04
C LEU A 85 13.28 -6.85 -7.90
N GLY A 86 12.77 -6.04 -8.83
CA GLY A 86 11.73 -6.47 -9.77
C GLY A 86 10.39 -6.77 -9.11
N LEU A 87 10.09 -6.17 -7.94
CA LEU A 87 8.83 -6.34 -7.25
C LEU A 87 7.73 -5.67 -8.07
N GLN A 88 7.00 -6.49 -8.79
CA GLN A 88 5.79 -6.07 -9.48
C GLN A 88 4.60 -6.26 -8.53
N PRO A 89 3.56 -5.42 -8.65
CA PRO A 89 2.27 -5.76 -8.09
C PRO A 89 1.94 -7.17 -8.55
N LEU A 90 1.51 -8.03 -7.62
CA LEU A 90 0.92 -9.31 -8.00
C LEU A 90 -0.13 -8.98 -9.04
N GLN A 91 0.03 -9.52 -10.25
CA GLN A 91 -1.00 -9.43 -11.27
C GLN A 91 -2.24 -10.09 -10.67
N GLN A 92 -3.12 -9.29 -10.05
CA GLN A 92 -4.53 -9.63 -10.07
C GLN A 92 -4.84 -9.80 -11.54
N ASN A 93 -5.33 -10.97 -11.93
CA ASN A 93 -5.85 -11.20 -13.27
C ASN A 93 -7.00 -10.20 -13.48
N ASN A 94 -6.64 -8.97 -13.86
CA ASN A 94 -7.54 -7.86 -14.12
C ASN A 94 -8.16 -8.12 -15.49
N ASP A 95 -9.06 -9.09 -15.55
CA ASP A 95 -10.11 -9.03 -16.55
C ASP A 95 -11.04 -7.88 -16.13
N SER A 96 -10.69 -6.66 -16.52
CA SER A 96 -11.38 -5.42 -16.12
C SER A 96 -12.88 -5.45 -16.39
N LYS A 97 -13.32 -6.31 -17.32
CA LYS A 97 -14.73 -6.60 -17.59
C LYS A 97 -15.38 -7.39 -16.46
N LEU A 98 -14.67 -8.37 -15.91
CA LEU A 98 -15.10 -9.20 -14.79
C LEU A 98 -15.24 -8.34 -13.53
N ASP A 99 -14.28 -7.44 -13.28
CA ASP A 99 -14.36 -6.43 -12.20
C ASP A 99 -15.59 -5.54 -12.33
N THR A 100 -15.86 -5.04 -13.55
CA THR A 100 -17.02 -4.18 -13.81
C THR A 100 -18.33 -4.94 -13.56
N VAL A 101 -18.42 -6.20 -14.00
CA VAL A 101 -19.58 -7.07 -13.75
C VAL A 101 -19.74 -7.32 -12.26
N LEU A 102 -18.66 -7.60 -11.54
CA LEU A 102 -18.67 -7.82 -10.10
C LEU A 102 -19.14 -6.60 -9.33
N GLN A 103 -18.66 -5.40 -9.68
CA GLN A 103 -19.11 -4.16 -9.07
C GLN A 103 -20.62 -3.94 -9.28
N LEU A 104 -21.14 -4.21 -10.49
CA LEU A 104 -22.57 -4.10 -10.76
C LEU A 104 -23.41 -5.06 -9.89
N VAL A 105 -22.96 -6.30 -9.72
CA VAL A 105 -23.65 -7.29 -8.87
C VAL A 105 -23.60 -6.89 -7.38
N ILE A 106 -22.48 -6.33 -6.93
CA ILE A 106 -22.30 -5.80 -5.57
C ILE A 106 -23.26 -4.61 -5.33
N GLU A 107 -23.40 -3.71 -6.31
CA GLU A 107 -24.31 -2.58 -6.26
C GLU A 107 -25.78 -3.03 -6.19
N MET A 108 -26.19 -4.00 -7.03
CA MET A 108 -27.51 -4.61 -6.95
C MET A 108 -27.83 -5.19 -5.57
N ARG A 109 -26.84 -5.80 -4.90
CA ARG A 109 -26.99 -6.28 -3.51
C ARG A 109 -27.18 -5.11 -2.53
N LYS A 110 -26.43 -4.01 -2.69
CA LYS A 110 -26.59 -2.81 -1.86
C LYS A 110 -27.98 -2.21 -2.03
N GLU A 111 -28.45 -2.10 -3.26
CA GLU A 111 -29.82 -1.62 -3.55
C GLU A 111 -30.88 -2.53 -2.95
N ALA A 112 -30.73 -3.85 -3.06
CA ALA A 112 -31.64 -4.81 -2.45
C ALA A 112 -31.70 -4.63 -0.92
N LYS A 113 -30.55 -4.49 -0.25
CA LYS A 113 -30.50 -4.16 1.18
C LYS A 113 -31.16 -2.81 1.49
N ALA A 114 -30.90 -1.77 0.69
CA ALA A 114 -31.49 -0.44 0.88
C ALA A 114 -33.03 -0.47 0.76
N ARG A 115 -33.56 -1.28 -0.17
CA ARG A 115 -35.00 -1.55 -0.33
C ARG A 115 -35.58 -2.54 0.68
N LYS A 116 -34.77 -3.04 1.63
CA LYS A 116 -35.12 -4.09 2.61
C LYS A 116 -35.55 -5.41 1.96
N ASP A 117 -35.11 -5.67 0.73
CA ASP A 117 -35.27 -6.95 0.04
C ASP A 117 -34.13 -7.89 0.43
N TYR A 118 -34.25 -8.45 1.63
CA TYR A 118 -33.24 -9.35 2.19
C TYR A 118 -33.12 -10.65 1.39
N ALA A 119 -34.22 -11.13 0.80
CA ALA A 119 -34.21 -12.35 -0.01
C ALA A 119 -33.37 -12.19 -1.28
N ALA A 120 -33.51 -11.07 -2.00
CA ALA A 120 -32.67 -10.80 -3.17
C ALA A 120 -31.19 -10.56 -2.77
N SER A 121 -30.94 -9.85 -1.67
CA SER A 121 -29.59 -9.63 -1.15
C SER A 121 -28.87 -10.94 -0.80
N ASP A 122 -29.55 -11.86 -0.11
CA ASP A 122 -28.99 -13.15 0.28
C ASP A 122 -28.78 -14.05 -0.93
N LYS A 123 -29.71 -14.07 -1.87
CA LYS A 123 -29.55 -14.82 -3.13
C LYS A 123 -28.29 -14.40 -3.91
N ILE A 124 -28.03 -13.09 -4.01
CA ILE A 124 -26.82 -12.57 -4.67
C ILE A 124 -25.56 -13.01 -3.93
N ARG A 125 -25.56 -12.91 -2.59
CA ARG A 125 -24.43 -13.36 -1.75
C ARG A 125 -24.13 -14.83 -1.98
N ASP A 126 -25.16 -15.67 -1.93
CA ASP A 126 -25.01 -17.12 -1.99
C ASP A 126 -24.57 -17.59 -3.39
N MET A 127 -25.05 -16.93 -4.46
CA MET A 127 -24.60 -17.20 -5.83
C MET A 127 -23.13 -16.82 -6.07
N LEU A 128 -22.69 -15.69 -5.51
CA LEU A 128 -21.28 -15.28 -5.59
C LEU A 128 -20.39 -16.25 -4.82
N ALA A 129 -20.78 -16.62 -3.60
CA ALA A 129 -20.05 -17.58 -2.78
C ALA A 129 -19.95 -18.96 -3.46
N ALA A 130 -21.04 -19.43 -4.09
CA ALA A 130 -21.04 -20.67 -4.87
C ALA A 130 -20.13 -20.61 -6.11
N SER A 131 -19.80 -19.41 -6.59
CA SER A 131 -18.89 -19.17 -7.71
C SER A 131 -17.44 -18.92 -7.27
N GLY A 132 -17.11 -19.13 -5.98
CA GLY A 132 -15.78 -18.88 -5.41
C GLY A 132 -15.49 -17.40 -5.12
N ILE A 133 -16.52 -16.54 -5.15
CA ILE A 133 -16.37 -15.10 -4.96
C ILE A 133 -16.91 -14.72 -3.58
N LEU A 134 -16.00 -14.38 -2.67
CA LEU A 134 -16.33 -13.99 -1.31
C LEU A 134 -16.40 -12.47 -1.18
N LEU A 135 -17.55 -11.96 -0.77
CA LEU A 135 -17.73 -10.54 -0.47
C LEU A 135 -17.31 -10.22 0.97
N LYS A 136 -16.54 -9.15 1.15
CA LYS A 136 -16.18 -8.58 2.45
C LYS A 136 -16.77 -7.18 2.59
N ASP A 137 -17.44 -6.95 3.71
CA ASP A 137 -17.88 -5.62 4.11
C ASP A 137 -16.72 -4.90 4.81
N GLU A 138 -16.28 -3.77 4.28
CA GLU A 138 -15.18 -2.96 4.83
C GLU A 138 -15.69 -1.93 5.86
N LYS A 139 -14.79 -1.47 6.74
CA LYS A 139 -15.06 -0.39 7.72
C LYS A 139 -15.19 0.96 7.01
N GLY A 140 -16.34 1.17 6.39
CA GLY A 140 -16.69 2.36 5.61
C GLY A 140 -17.96 2.19 4.77
N GLY A 141 -18.52 0.97 4.71
CA GLY A 141 -19.66 0.66 3.83
C GLY A 141 -19.26 0.37 2.39
N GLU A 142 -17.96 0.42 2.09
CA GLU A 142 -17.40 -0.17 0.90
C GLU A 142 -17.42 -1.70 1.01
N MET A 143 -17.61 -2.36 -0.13
CA MET A 143 -17.56 -3.82 -0.22
C MET A 143 -16.39 -4.18 -1.10
N SER A 144 -15.47 -4.98 -0.58
CA SER A 144 -14.39 -5.61 -1.32
C SER A 144 -14.76 -7.07 -1.64
N TYR A 145 -14.08 -7.70 -2.59
CA TYR A 145 -14.26 -9.11 -2.89
C TYR A 145 -12.92 -9.83 -3.02
N SER A 146 -12.92 -11.13 -2.75
CA SER A 146 -11.81 -12.03 -3.03
C SER A 146 -12.29 -13.22 -3.86
N ILE A 147 -11.45 -13.68 -4.78
CA ILE A 147 -11.66 -14.88 -5.59
C ILE A 147 -10.74 -15.96 -5.00
N ASP A 148 -11.32 -17.10 -4.61
CA ASP A 148 -10.57 -18.32 -4.24
C ASP A 148 -10.17 -19.14 -5.46
#